data_AF-A0A838MUL7-F1
#
_entry.id   AF-A0A838MUL7-F1
#
_cell.length_a   1.000
_cell.length_b   1.000
_cell.length_c   1.000
_cell.angle_alpha   90.00
_cell.angle_beta   90.00
_cell.angle_gamma   90.00
#
_symmetry.space_group_name_H-M   'P 1'
#
loop_
_entity.id
_entity.type
_entity.pdbx_description
1 polymer ?
#
loop_
_entity_poly.entity_id
_entity_poly.type
_entity_poly.pdbx_seq_one_letter_code
_entity_poly.pdbx_strand_id
1 'polypeptide(L)'
;HPAAAYAAIGGLSIHTFFDGVSVAAAFLVSFKVGLLVFLAVLLHKVPEGFTAASIVLASGRSVKRALWATVVIGAATLGGVLSVALLQSRVSAAVVYALPFSAGVTLYVAASDLIPEVNHLEHKNPLVSLVVFAGVALFYALHLLIDGG
;
A
#
# COMPACT_ATOMS: atom_id res chain seq x y z
N HIS A 1 -17.52 1.64 -14.61
CA HIS A 1 -17.55 2.92 -15.36
C HIS A 1 -16.15 3.55 -15.42
N PRO A 2 -15.77 4.21 -16.54
CA PRO A 2 -14.44 4.81 -16.70
C PRO A 2 -14.09 5.88 -15.67
N ALA A 3 -15.06 6.71 -15.26
CA ALA A 3 -14.86 7.75 -14.25
C ALA A 3 -14.47 7.18 -12.88
N ALA A 4 -15.13 6.10 -12.45
CA ALA A 4 -14.81 5.40 -11.20
C ALA A 4 -13.39 4.80 -11.24
N ALA A 5 -12.95 4.30 -12.39
CA ALA A 5 -11.59 3.77 -12.54
C ALA A 5 -10.53 4.88 -12.41
N TYR A 6 -10.75 6.05 -13.03
CA TYR A 6 -9.82 7.18 -12.87
C TYR A 6 -9.77 7.70 -11.43
N ALA A 7 -10.92 7.79 -10.75
CA ALA A 7 -10.97 8.16 -9.35
C ALA A 7 -10.21 7.15 -8.47
N ALA A 8 -10.40 5.86 -8.70
CA ALA A 8 -9.69 4.81 -7.98
C ALA A 8 -8.17 4.86 -8.20
N ILE A 9 -7.70 5.00 -9.45
CA ILE A 9 -6.26 5.16 -9.74
C ILE A 9 -5.70 6.45 -9.14
N GLY A 10 -6.46 7.53 -9.14
CA GLY A 10 -6.08 8.79 -8.47
C GLY A 10 -5.90 8.60 -6.96
N GLY A 11 -6.88 7.98 -6.30
CA GLY A 11 -6.79 7.66 -4.86
C GLY A 11 -5.60 6.74 -4.56
N LEU A 12 -5.39 5.71 -5.38
CA LEU A 12 -4.28 4.77 -5.23
C LEU A 12 -2.92 5.45 -5.44
N SER A 13 -2.85 6.42 -6.36
CA SER A 13 -1.65 7.24 -6.58
C SER A 13 -1.31 8.12 -5.38
N ILE A 14 -2.31 8.65 -4.67
CA ILE A 14 -2.09 9.40 -3.43
C ILE A 14 -1.63 8.45 -2.31
N HIS A 15 -2.30 7.32 -2.13
CA HIS A 15 -1.93 6.31 -1.13
C HIS A 15 -0.49 5.83 -1.31
N THR A 16 -0.13 5.41 -2.52
CA THR A 16 1.21 4.88 -2.83
C THR A 16 2.30 5.96 -2.72
N PHE A 17 1.97 7.24 -2.93
CA PHE A 17 2.88 8.34 -2.63
C PHE A 17 3.19 8.40 -1.13
N PHE A 18 2.17 8.29 -0.27
CA PHE A 18 2.36 8.28 1.18
C PHE A 18 3.05 7.00 1.68
N ASP A 19 2.94 5.87 0.98
CA ASP A 19 3.78 4.70 1.25
C ASP A 19 5.26 5.04 1.07
N GLY A 20 5.62 5.71 -0.03
CA GLY A 20 6.99 6.16 -0.28
C GLY A 20 7.50 7.14 0.78
N VAL A 21 6.66 8.09 1.19
CA VAL A 21 6.95 9.00 2.31
C VAL A 21 7.21 8.21 3.60
N SER A 22 6.37 7.22 3.89
CA SER A 22 6.46 6.39 5.10
C SER A 22 7.75 5.59 5.13
N VAL A 23 8.15 4.99 4.00
CA VAL A 23 9.43 4.28 3.87
C VAL A 23 10.60 5.22 4.16
N ALA A 24 10.65 6.38 3.50
CA ALA A 24 11.75 7.33 3.69
C ALA A 24 11.80 7.89 5.12
N ALA A 25 10.65 8.25 5.69
CA ALA A 25 10.55 8.72 7.07
C ALA A 25 11.00 7.66 8.08
N ALA A 26 10.62 6.39 7.88
CA ALA A 26 11.02 5.30 8.74
C ALA A 26 12.55 5.11 8.77
N PHE A 27 13.23 5.25 7.62
CA PHE A 27 14.70 5.22 7.57
C PHE A 27 15.37 6.42 8.27
N LEU A 28 14.70 7.57 8.38
CA LEU A 28 15.19 8.70 9.18
C LEU A 28 15.07 8.45 10.69
N VAL A 29 14.12 7.61 11.12
CA VAL A 29 13.97 7.21 12.53
C VAL A 29 15.04 6.19 12.91
N SER A 30 15.12 5.08 12.19
CA SER A 30 16.21 4.11 12.32
C SER A 30 16.26 3.16 11.12
N PHE A 31 17.43 2.56 10.86
CA PHE A 31 17.58 1.57 9.79
C PHE A 31 16.64 0.37 9.97
N LYS A 32 16.46 -0.08 11.21
CA LYS A 32 15.61 -1.23 11.59
C LYS A 32 14.14 -0.98 11.25
N VAL A 33 13.60 0.17 11.66
CA VAL A 33 12.21 0.57 11.36
C VAL A 33 12.04 0.84 9.87
N GLY A 34 13.02 1.49 9.23
CA GLY A 34 13.04 1.70 7.77
C GLY A 34 12.94 0.40 6.98
N LEU A 35 13.72 -0.62 7.35
CA LEU A 35 13.70 -1.93 6.69
C LEU A 35 12.35 -2.63 6.87
N LEU A 36 11.77 -2.61 8.07
CA LEU A 36 10.44 -3.15 8.35
C LEU A 36 9.37 -2.54 7.44
N VAL A 37 9.30 -1.20 7.40
CA VAL A 37 8.30 -0.47 6.62
C VAL A 37 8.53 -0.67 5.12
N PHE A 38 9.78 -0.66 4.66
CA PHE A 38 10.12 -0.96 3.28
C PHE A 38 9.64 -2.34 2.83
N LEU A 39 9.91 -3.38 3.62
CA LEU A 39 9.50 -4.74 3.30
C LEU A 39 7.98 -4.89 3.31
N ALA A 40 7.30 -4.28 4.29
CA ALA A 40 5.84 -4.27 4.37
C ALA A 40 5.22 -3.63 3.12
N VAL A 41 5.68 -2.43 2.73
CA VAL A 41 5.22 -1.74 1.53
C VAL A 41 5.54 -2.56 0.28
N LEU A 42 6.76 -3.07 0.14
CA LEU A 42 7.18 -3.88 -1.02
C LEU A 42 6.27 -5.09 -1.24
N LEU A 43 5.90 -5.78 -0.16
CA LEU A 43 5.04 -6.97 -0.22
C LEU A 43 3.66 -6.65 -0.80
N HIS A 44 3.05 -5.52 -0.42
CA HIS A 44 1.72 -5.17 -0.93
C HIS A 44 1.73 -4.45 -2.29
N LYS A 45 2.89 -4.00 -2.81
CA LYS A 45 2.97 -3.36 -4.14
C LYS A 45 2.62 -4.28 -5.29
N VAL A 46 2.95 -5.57 -5.20
CA VAL A 46 2.62 -6.54 -6.27
C VAL A 46 1.10 -6.74 -6.37
N PRO A 47 0.38 -7.06 -5.27
CA PRO A 47 -1.08 -7.06 -5.25
C PRO A 47 -1.69 -5.73 -5.70
N GLU A 48 -1.16 -4.60 -5.22
CA GLU A 48 -1.67 -3.27 -5.55
C GLU A 48 -1.56 -2.94 -7.05
N GLY A 49 -0.42 -3.27 -7.66
CA GLY A 49 -0.24 -3.17 -9.11
C GLY A 49 -1.23 -4.04 -9.88
N PHE A 50 -1.48 -5.26 -9.41
CA PHE A 50 -2.50 -6.13 -10.00
C PHE A 50 -3.91 -5.54 -9.87
N THR A 51 -4.26 -4.98 -8.72
CA THR A 51 -5.55 -4.30 -8.48
C THR A 51 -5.72 -3.12 -9.43
N ALA A 52 -4.71 -2.28 -9.57
CA ALA A 52 -4.74 -1.14 -10.49
C ALA A 52 -4.93 -1.56 -11.94
N ALA A 53 -4.18 -2.56 -12.39
CA ALA A 53 -4.34 -3.12 -13.74
C ALA A 53 -5.74 -3.68 -13.95
N SER A 54 -6.26 -4.43 -12.97
CA SER A 54 -7.60 -5.03 -13.02
C SER A 54 -8.70 -3.99 -13.08
N ILE A 55 -8.63 -2.93 -12.27
CA ILE A 55 -9.59 -1.81 -12.30
C ILE A 55 -9.63 -1.15 -13.69
N VAL A 56 -8.46 -0.91 -14.29
CA VAL A 56 -8.38 -0.27 -15.60
C VAL A 56 -8.95 -1.19 -16.69
N LEU A 57 -8.61 -2.48 -16.69
CA LEU A 57 -9.14 -3.46 -17.63
C LEU A 57 -10.67 -3.63 -17.48
N ALA A 58 -11.16 -3.77 -16.24
CA ALA A 58 -12.59 -3.90 -15.94
C ALA A 58 -13.40 -2.66 -16.37
N SER A 59 -12.75 -1.50 -16.50
CA SER A 59 -13.38 -0.27 -17.03
C SER A 59 -13.47 -0.22 -18.57
N GLY A 60 -13.09 -1.31 -19.26
CA GLY A 60 -13.11 -1.42 -20.73
C GLY A 60 -11.91 -0.75 -21.41
N ARG A 61 -10.80 -0.57 -20.70
CA ARG A 61 -9.57 0.01 -21.25
C ARG A 61 -8.57 -1.07 -21.65
N SER A 62 -7.63 -0.69 -22.53
CA SER A 62 -6.63 -1.61 -23.06
C SER A 62 -5.56 -1.99 -22.03
N VAL A 63 -4.91 -3.13 -22.24
CA VAL A 63 -3.76 -3.61 -21.45
C VAL A 63 -2.66 -2.54 -21.36
N LYS A 64 -2.41 -1.80 -22.45
CA LYS A 64 -1.44 -0.69 -22.43
C LYS A 64 -1.79 0.38 -21.39
N ARG A 65 -3.08 0.72 -21.23
CA ARG A 65 -3.52 1.68 -20.21
C ARG A 65 -3.43 1.10 -18.79
N ALA A 66 -3.67 -0.20 -18.64
CA ALA A 66 -3.49 -0.90 -17.37
C ALA A 66 -2.02 -0.87 -16.91
N LEU A 67 -1.08 -1.17 -17.81
CA LEU A 67 0.36 -1.07 -17.55
C LEU A 67 0.79 0.37 -17.23
N TRP A 68 0.23 1.36 -17.92
CA TRP A 68 0.49 2.76 -17.58
C TRP A 68 0.02 3.11 -16.16
N ALA A 69 -1.14 2.63 -15.74
CA ALA A 69 -1.62 2.86 -14.38
C ALA A 69 -0.70 2.24 -13.33
N THR A 70 -0.17 1.03 -13.54
CA THR A 70 0.79 0.41 -12.61
C THR A 70 2.11 1.18 -12.55
N VAL A 71 2.58 1.71 -13.69
CA VAL A 71 3.77 2.57 -13.73
C VAL A 71 3.54 3.87 -12.96
N VAL A 72 2.37 4.51 -13.11
CA VAL A 72 2.02 5.73 -12.35
C VAL A 72 2.03 5.48 -10.85
N ILE A 73 1.50 4.35 -10.39
CA ILE A 73 1.50 3.97 -8.97
C ILE A 73 2.93 3.74 -8.46
N GLY A 74 3.75 3.00 -9.22
CA GLY A 74 5.17 2.83 -8.88
C GLY A 74 5.91 4.17 -8.80
N ALA A 75 5.71 5.04 -9.79
CA ALA A 75 6.32 6.37 -9.85
C ALA A 75 5.87 7.27 -8.69
N ALA A 76 4.60 7.21 -8.28
CA ALA A 76 4.11 7.96 -7.13
C ALA A 76 4.80 7.51 -5.82
N THR A 77 5.07 6.22 -5.64
CA THR A 77 5.88 5.71 -4.50
C THR A 77 7.28 6.30 -4.50
N LEU A 78 7.96 6.28 -5.64
CA LEU A 78 9.29 6.89 -5.77
C LEU A 78 9.24 8.39 -5.52
N GLY A 79 8.19 9.07 -6.01
CA GLY A 79 7.93 10.48 -5.74
C GLY A 79 7.78 10.77 -4.25
N GLY A 80 7.11 9.90 -3.50
CA GLY A 80 7.00 9.97 -2.04
C GLY A 80 8.36 9.90 -1.34
N VAL A 81 9.18 8.92 -1.71
CA VAL A 81 10.55 8.77 -1.18
C VAL A 81 11.39 10.02 -1.47
N LEU A 82 11.39 10.47 -2.73
CA LEU A 82 12.15 11.65 -3.16
C LEU A 82 11.66 12.92 -2.47
N SER A 83 10.36 13.06 -2.21
CA SER A 83 9.82 14.24 -1.53
C SER A 83 10.41 14.42 -0.13
N VAL A 84 10.58 13.34 0.62
CA VAL A 84 11.19 13.37 1.95
C VAL A 84 12.68 13.72 1.86
N ALA A 85 13.40 13.14 0.88
CA ALA A 85 14.81 13.45 0.65
C ALA A 85 15.04 14.94 0.30
N LEU A 86 14.18 15.52 -0.53
CA LEU A 86 14.29 16.92 -0.97
C LEU A 86 13.83 17.93 0.08
N LEU A 87 12.94 17.53 0.99
CA LEU A 87 12.29 18.42 1.95
C LEU A 87 12.65 18.11 3.41
N GLN A 88 13.76 17.40 3.68
CA GLN A 88 14.20 17.01 5.03
C GLN A 88 14.14 18.15 6.07
N SER A 89 14.36 19.41 5.66
CA SER A 89 14.31 20.59 6.53
C SER A 89 12.91 21.16 6.82
N ARG A 90 11.87 20.75 6.06
CA ARG A 90 10.49 21.26 6.21
C ARG A 90 9.44 20.18 6.49
N VAL A 91 9.80 18.90 6.39
CA VAL A 91 8.87 17.76 6.40
C VAL A 91 8.54 17.20 7.79
N SER A 92 9.25 17.64 8.84
CA SER A 92 9.08 17.10 10.20
C SER A 92 7.63 17.18 10.72
N ALA A 93 6.87 18.23 10.36
CA ALA A 93 5.48 18.37 10.80
C ALA A 93 4.47 17.57 9.95
N ALA A 94 4.71 17.40 8.65
CA ALA A 94 3.77 16.74 7.75
C ALA A 94 3.84 15.21 7.84
N VAL A 95 5.03 14.65 8.10
CA VAL A 95 5.22 13.19 8.27
C VAL A 95 4.45 12.63 9.45
N VAL A 96 4.29 13.41 10.53
CA VAL A 96 3.50 13.02 11.72
C VAL A 96 2.05 12.72 11.36
N TYR A 97 1.48 13.42 10.38
CA TYR A 97 0.10 13.21 9.94
C TYR A 97 -0.01 12.25 8.76
N ALA A 98 1.04 12.12 7.95
CA ALA A 98 1.10 11.21 6.81
C ALA A 98 0.95 9.74 7.22
N LEU A 99 1.65 9.32 8.29
CA LEU A 99 1.63 7.94 8.77
C LEU A 99 0.23 7.51 9.30
N PRO A 100 -0.42 8.26 10.22
CA PRO A 100 -1.78 7.94 10.66
C PRO A 100 -2.81 8.01 9.53
N PHE A 101 -2.65 8.95 8.60
CA PHE A 101 -3.54 9.07 7.45
C PHE A 101 -3.45 7.84 6.53
N SER A 102 -2.22 7.43 6.17
CA SER A 102 -2.02 6.24 5.33
C SER A 102 -2.50 4.96 6.03
N ALA A 103 -2.21 4.80 7.32
CA ALA A 103 -2.72 3.70 8.13
C ALA A 103 -4.26 3.67 8.15
N GLY A 104 -4.90 4.83 8.32
CA GLY A 104 -6.36 4.98 8.29
C GLY A 104 -6.98 4.59 6.95
N VAL A 105 -6.40 5.04 5.83
CA VAL A 105 -6.87 4.66 4.48
C VAL A 105 -6.71 3.16 4.25
N THR A 106 -5.57 2.59 4.66
CA THR A 106 -5.31 1.15 4.54
C THR A 106 -6.30 0.33 5.34
N LEU A 107 -6.57 0.74 6.59
CA LEU A 107 -7.58 0.10 7.45
C LEU A 107 -8.98 0.23 6.86
N TYR A 108 -9.33 1.40 6.31
CA TYR A 108 -10.63 1.61 5.67
C TYR A 108 -10.83 0.67 4.49
N VAL A 109 -9.89 0.62 3.54
CA VAL A 109 -9.98 -0.28 2.36
C VAL A 109 -9.98 -1.75 2.79
N ALA A 110 -9.14 -2.11 3.77
CA ALA A 110 -9.14 -3.47 4.30
C ALA A 110 -10.51 -3.85 4.90
N ALA A 111 -11.15 -2.93 5.63
CA ALA A 111 -12.42 -3.18 6.28
C ALA A 111 -13.63 -3.08 5.32
N SER A 112 -13.62 -2.16 4.36
CA SER A 112 -14.76 -1.90 3.46
C SER A 112 -14.78 -2.82 2.24
N ASP A 113 -13.61 -3.25 1.78
CA ASP A 113 -13.50 -3.96 0.51
C ASP A 113 -12.96 -5.39 0.74
N LEU A 114 -11.83 -5.54 1.44
CA LEU A 114 -11.16 -6.85 1.58
C LEU A 114 -11.88 -7.79 2.54
N ILE A 115 -12.29 -7.35 3.73
CA ILE A 115 -13.00 -8.20 4.71
C ILE A 115 -14.34 -8.71 4.15
N PRO A 116 -15.20 -7.87 3.52
CA PRO A 116 -16.44 -8.34 2.92
C PRO A 116 -16.20 -9.35 1.79
N GLU A 117 -15.19 -9.13 0.96
CA GLU A 117 -14.83 -10.05 -0.13
C GLU A 117 -14.31 -11.39 0.40
N VAL A 118 -13.45 -11.38 1.42
CA VAL A 118 -12.97 -12.60 2.10
C VAL A 118 -14.14 -13.38 2.68
N ASN A 119 -15.06 -12.71 3.39
CA ASN A 119 -16.25 -13.36 3.96
C ASN A 119 -17.17 -13.95 2.88
N HIS A 120 -17.30 -13.27 1.73
CA HIS A 120 -18.07 -13.78 0.60
C HIS A 120 -17.40 -15.03 -0.02
N LEU A 121 -16.08 -15.04 -0.13
CA LEU A 121 -15.30 -16.16 -0.67
C LEU A 121 -15.17 -17.32 0.32
N GLU A 122 -15.26 -17.07 1.63
CA GLU A 122 -15.13 -18.09 2.69
C GLU A 122 -16.13 -19.24 2.51
N HIS A 123 -17.37 -18.92 2.12
CA HIS A 123 -18.39 -19.93 1.85
C HIS A 123 -18.01 -20.92 0.73
N LYS A 124 -17.09 -20.53 -0.16
CA LYS A 124 -16.58 -21.38 -1.24
C LYS A 124 -15.22 -21.99 -0.91
N ASN A 125 -14.38 -21.26 -0.17
CA ASN A 125 -13.05 -21.71 0.23
C ASN A 125 -12.66 -21.13 1.60
N PRO A 126 -12.75 -21.92 2.68
CA PRO A 126 -12.42 -21.44 4.03
C PRO A 126 -10.93 -21.12 4.23
N LEU A 127 -10.06 -21.55 3.31
CA LEU A 127 -8.62 -21.23 3.37
C LEU A 127 -8.35 -19.73 3.18
N VAL A 128 -9.26 -18.98 2.56
CA VAL A 128 -9.09 -17.55 2.31
C VAL A 128 -9.00 -16.79 3.64
N SER A 129 -9.86 -17.10 4.61
CA SER A 129 -9.81 -16.50 5.95
C SER A 129 -8.53 -16.88 6.69
N LEU A 130 -8.03 -18.11 6.51
CA LEU A 130 -6.76 -18.56 7.12
C LEU A 130 -5.55 -17.77 6.59
N VAL A 131 -5.54 -17.39 5.31
CA VAL A 131 -4.47 -16.58 4.71
C VAL A 131 -4.42 -15.17 5.32
N VAL A 132 -5.57 -14.58 5.66
CA VAL A 132 -5.63 -13.29 6.35
C VAL A 132 -4.95 -13.38 7.72
N PHE A 133 -5.31 -14.39 8.52
CA PHE A 133 -4.67 -14.61 9.82
C PHE A 133 -3.18 -14.95 9.71
N ALA A 134 -2.80 -15.72 8.69
CA ALA A 134 -1.38 -16.02 8.40
C ALA A 134 -0.59 -14.75 8.07
N GLY A 135 -1.18 -13.80 7.33
CA GLY A 135 -0.57 -12.49 7.06
C GLY A 135 -0.33 -11.68 8.33
N VAL A 136 -1.33 -11.64 9.23
CA VAL A 136 -1.20 -10.97 10.54
C VAL A 136 -0.12 -11.64 11.39
N ALA A 137 -0.12 -12.97 11.46
CA ALA A 137 0.88 -13.74 12.21
C ALA A 137 2.29 -13.55 11.64
N LEU A 138 2.45 -13.53 10.32
CA LEU A 138 3.72 -13.25 9.66
C LEU A 138 4.24 -11.84 9.97
N PHE A 139 3.37 -10.84 9.94
CA PHE A 139 3.73 -9.47 10.32
C PHE A 139 4.22 -9.41 11.78
N TYR A 140 3.50 -10.06 12.70
CA TYR A 140 3.89 -10.13 14.11
C TYR A 140 5.21 -10.89 14.31
N ALA A 141 5.43 -11.99 13.59
CA ALA A 141 6.67 -12.77 13.65
C ALA A 141 7.88 -11.96 13.14
N LEU A 142 7.69 -11.20 12.04
CA LEU A 142 8.71 -10.28 11.53
C LEU A 142 9.05 -9.19 12.55
N HIS A 143 8.04 -8.64 13.22
CA HIS A 143 8.23 -7.65 14.29
C HIS A 143 9.06 -8.22 15.45
N LEU A 144 8.73 -9.43 15.93
CA LEU A 144 9.47 -10.09 17.01
C LEU A 144 10.91 -10.46 16.62
N LEU A 145 11.12 -11.00 15.42
CA LEU A 145 12.44 -11.37 14.92
C LEU A 145 13.36 -10.15 14.85
N ILE A 146 12.78 -9.02 14.45
CA ILE A 146 13.51 -7.79 14.32
C ILE A 146 13.76 -7.22 15.72
N ASP A 147 12.78 -7.10 16.61
CA ASP A 147 12.96 -6.56 17.97
C ASP A 147 13.87 -7.39 18.90
N GLY A 148 13.96 -8.70 18.68
CA GLY A 148 14.84 -9.60 19.45
C GLY A 148 16.32 -9.60 19.06
N GLY A 149 16.72 -8.83 18.03
CA GLY A 149 18.11 -8.67 17.55
C GLY A 149 18.69 -7.28 17.76
#